data_AF-A0A815LGB4-F1
#
_entry.id   AF-A0A815LGB4-F1
#
_cell.length_a   1.000
_cell.length_b   1.000
_cell.length_c   1.000
_cell.angle_alpha   90.00
_cell.angle_beta   90.00
_cell.angle_gamma   90.00
#
_symmetry.space_group_name_H-M   'P 1'
#
loop_
_entity.id
_entity.type
_entity.pdbx_description
1 polymer ?
#
loop_
_entity_poly.entity_id
_entity_poly.type
_entity_poly.pdbx_seq_one_letter_code
_entity_poly.pdbx_strand_id
1 'polypeptide(L)' 'DEDIDYAQRISQAGGTVELHVWSGGFHGFIGVAPHAVLSKQANETSKNWYRRLLASHKK' A
#
# COMPACT_ATOMS: atom_id res chain seq x y z
N ASP A 1 -4.65 -11.89 7.26
CA ASP A 1 -6.12 -11.73 7.29
C ASP A 1 -6.54 -10.39 7.87
N GLU A 2 -6.00 -9.96 9.01
CA GLU A 2 -6.28 -8.64 9.62
C GLU A 2 -6.28 -7.46 8.63
N ASP A 3 -5.25 -7.34 7.79
CA ASP A 3 -5.15 -6.25 6.80
C ASP A 3 -6.27 -6.29 5.74
N ILE A 4 -6.74 -7.50 5.37
CA ILE A 4 -7.84 -7.69 4.42
C ILE A 4 -9.14 -7.20 5.06
N ASP A 5 -9.44 -7.67 6.27
CA ASP A 5 -10.64 -7.29 7.01
C ASP A 5 -10.68 -5.77 7.27
N TYR A 6 -9.54 -5.18 7.60
CA TYR A 6 -9.45 -3.75 7.82
C TYR A 6 -9.69 -2.95 6.54
N ALA A 7 -9.07 -3.35 5.42
CA ALA A 7 -9.31 -2.70 4.13
C ALA A 7 -10.78 -2.82 3.70
N GLN A 8 -11.41 -3.98 3.91
CA GLN A 8 -12.83 -4.18 3.65
C GLN A 8 -13.70 -3.22 4.47
N ARG A 9 -13.42 -3.04 5.77
CA ARG A 9 -14.15 -2.11 6.63
C ARG A 9 -13.99 -0.66 6.18
N ILE A 10 -12.80 -0.24 5.73
CA ILE A 10 -12.61 1.11 5.17
C ILE A 10 -13.50 1.30 3.94
N SER A 11 -13.50 0.33 3.03
CA SER A 11 -14.32 0.39 1.81
C SER A 11 -15.82 0.43 2.12
N GLN A 12 -16.30 -0.41 3.05
CA GLN A 12 -17.71 -0.45 3.47
C GLN A 12 -18.17 0.86 4.12
N ALA A 13 -17.27 1.59 4.78
CA ALA A 13 -17.55 2.90 5.35
C ALA A 13 -17.51 4.04 4.31
N GLY A 14 -17.31 3.74 3.02
CA GLY A 14 -17.18 4.73 1.95
C GLY A 14 -15.81 5.41 1.89
N GLY A 15 -14.82 4.88 2.59
CA GLY A 15 -13.44 5.37 2.52
C GLY A 15 -12.70 4.86 1.28
N THR A 16 -11.71 5.63 0.83
CA THR A 16 -10.80 5.23 -0.25
C THR A 16 -9.66 4.36 0.28
N VAL A 17 -9.46 3.17 -0.29
CA VAL A 17 -8.40 2.24 0.13
C VAL A 17 -7.86 1.44 -1.05
N GLU A 18 -6.56 1.14 -1.03
CA GLU A 18 -5.89 0.16 -1.89
C GLU A 18 -5.16 -0.85 -0.99
N LEU A 19 -5.41 -2.15 -1.18
CA LEU A 19 -4.73 -3.23 -0.47
C LEU A 19 -3.83 -4.01 -1.45
N HIS A 20 -2.57 -4.19 -1.07
CA HIS A 20 -1.59 -4.95 -1.85
C HIS A 20 -1.00 -6.08 -1.02
N VAL A 21 -1.11 -7.32 -1.51
CA VAL A 21 -0.48 -8.50 -0.92
C VAL A 21 0.76 -8.86 -1.73
N TRP A 22 1.92 -8.94 -1.07
CA TRP A 22 3.22 -9.15 -1.72
C TRP A 22 3.76 -10.55 -1.42
N SER A 23 3.53 -11.49 -2.32
CA SER A 23 4.08 -12.84 -2.21
C SER A 23 5.61 -12.83 -2.10
N GLY A 24 6.15 -13.54 -1.10
CA GLY A 24 7.59 -13.59 -0.82
C GLY A 24 8.12 -12.46 0.08
N GLY A 25 7.28 -11.49 0.47
CA GLY A 25 7.60 -10.50 1.48
C GLY A 25 7.32 -11.03 2.88
N PHE A 26 8.28 -10.91 3.81
CA PHE A 26 8.05 -11.13 5.25
C PHE A 26 7.77 -9.80 5.96
N HIS A 27 7.32 -9.81 7.21
CA HIS A 27 7.03 -8.57 7.94
C HIS A 27 8.23 -7.61 7.96
N GLY A 28 8.02 -6.37 7.51
CA GLY A 28 9.07 -5.35 7.49
C GLY A 28 10.10 -5.47 6.35
N PHE A 29 9.89 -6.36 5.36
CA PHE A 29 10.84 -6.60 4.25
C PHE A 29 11.31 -5.32 3.54
N ILE A 30 10.44 -4.31 3.43
CA ILE A 30 10.75 -3.03 2.79
C ILE A 30 11.92 -2.31 3.48
N GLY A 31 11.98 -2.36 4.82
CA GLY A 31 13.04 -1.72 5.61
C GLY A 31 14.26 -2.62 5.83
N VAL A 32 14.03 -3.92 6.02
CA VAL A 32 15.11 -4.89 6.29
C VAL A 32 15.90 -5.23 5.02
N ALA A 33 15.24 -5.29 3.86
CA ALA A 33 15.86 -5.61 2.58
C ALA A 33 15.52 -4.54 1.52
N PRO A 34 15.97 -3.28 1.69
CA PRO A 34 15.53 -2.16 0.87
C PRO A 34 15.97 -2.27 -0.61
N HIS A 35 17.01 -3.04 -0.89
CA HIS A 35 17.52 -3.24 -2.24
C HIS A 35 16.79 -4.33 -3.04
N ALA A 36 16.00 -5.18 -2.37
CA ALA A 36 15.25 -6.24 -3.02
C ALA A 36 14.26 -5.65 -4.03
N VAL A 37 14.07 -6.32 -5.16
CA VAL A 37 13.14 -5.88 -6.21
C VAL A 37 11.72 -5.71 -5.66
N LEU A 38 11.27 -6.65 -4.82
CA LEU A 38 9.97 -6.60 -4.17
C LEU A 38 9.80 -5.37 -3.26
N SER A 39 10.83 -5.02 -2.48
CA SER A 39 10.83 -3.82 -1.61
C SER A 39 10.71 -2.54 -2.41
N LYS A 40 11.41 -2.45 -3.55
CA LYS A 40 11.33 -1.29 -4.45
C LYS A 40 9.94 -1.17 -5.08
N GLN A 41 9.36 -2.29 -5.52
CA GLN A 41 8.01 -2.32 -6.09
C GLN A 41 6.96 -1.87 -5.07
N ALA A 42 6.98 -2.42 -3.85
CA ALA A 42 6.05 -2.04 -2.80
C ALA A 42 6.16 -0.53 -2.45
N ASN A 43 7.38 -0.01 -2.35
CA ASN A 43 7.61 1.43 -2.13
C ASN A 43 7.07 2.31 -3.26
N GLU A 44 7.31 1.94 -4.52
CA GLU A 44 6.81 2.73 -5.65
C GLU A 44 5.29 2.69 -5.75
N THR A 45 4.65 1.55 -5.46
CA THR A 45 3.18 1.45 -5.37
C THR A 45 2.63 2.46 -4.35
N SER A 46 3.17 2.48 -3.13
CA SER A 46 2.75 3.43 -2.09
C SER A 46 2.96 4.89 -2.50
N LYS A 47 4.12 5.23 -3.09
CA LYS A 47 4.39 6.59 -3.59
C LYS A 47 3.41 7.01 -4.67
N ASN A 48 3.06 6.11 -5.58
CA ASN A 48 2.12 6.39 -6.65
C ASN A 48 0.71 6.65 -6.12
N TRP A 49 0.28 5.92 -5.09
CA TRP A 49 -0.98 6.21 -4.40
C TRP A 49 -0.99 7.61 -3.78
N TYR A 50 0.06 7.97 -3.03
CA TYR A 50 0.18 9.32 -2.46
C TYR A 50 0.12 10.41 -3.52
N ARG A 51 0.81 10.23 -4.65
CA ARG A 51 0.80 11.20 -5.77
C ARG A 51 -0.62 11.38 -6.32
N ARG A 52 -1.36 10.30 -6.56
CA ARG A 52 -2.76 10.36 -7.04
C ARG A 52 -3.66 11.07 -6.04
N LEU A 53 -3.55 10.72 -4.76
CA LEU A 53 -4.36 11.33 -3.70
C LEU A 53 -4.08 12.83 -3.59
N LEU A 54 -2.81 13.24 -3.57
CA LEU A 54 -2.46 14.67 -3.45
C LEU A 54 -2.83 15.46 -4.72
N ALA A 55 -2.78 14.84 -5.90
CA ALA A 55 -3.25 15.47 -7.13
C ALA A 55 -4.77 15.67 -7.13
N SER A 56 -5.55 14.74 -6.60
CA SER A 56 -7.02 14.86 -6.54
C SER A 56 -7.49 15.90 -5.53
N HIS A 57 -6.63 16.35 -4.61
CA HIS A 57 -6.93 17.37 -3.60
C HIS A 57 -6.45 18.78 -3.96
N LYS A 58 -5.69 18.95 -5.05
CA LYS A 58 -5.36 20.29 -5.56
C LYS A 58 -6.58 20.85 -6.29
N LYS A 59 -7.14 21.95 -5.74
CA LYS A 59 -8.10 22.82 -6.44
C LYS A 59 -7.42 23.55 -7.59
#